data_AF-A0A7V1HYI6-F1
#
_entry.id   AF-A0A7V1HYI6-F1
#
_cell.length_a   1.000
_cell.length_b   1.000
_cell.length_c   1.000
_cell.angle_alpha   90.00
_cell.angle_beta   90.00
_cell.angle_gamma   90.00
#
_symmetry.space_group_name_H-M   'P 1'
#
loop_
_entity.id
_entity.type
_entity.pdbx_description
1 polymer ?
#
loop_
_entity_poly.entity_id
_entity_poly.type
_entity_poly.pdbx_seq_one_letter_code
_entity_poly.pdbx_strand_id
1 'polypeptide(L)'
;MRTKKILLAILLLIVAMIAVYAFGLKSRSNLAQDHGIQQQYDFAAQDTSKVPEAITEKRSTQIEIVNGKKKIKETIIKMKGDSIIEKKVIEREEDAGNPFIQQDTGSFMGGFYFKPLNPEDLDSLSPFGQNFFNFNNGEDSLIQGFNFSFGPNHQFQIKPFGNYDDDILKQFDFDNQIPDMDFSEMHKRIEEMMDRMQHGFYFDPQIPMEKNPGFPQIKPHSKPKSMKDIITEHLLNDGFINDIDQKYKFEINEKYLKINGKKQDKAIYDKYKKIIED
;
A
#
# COMPACT_ATOMS: atom_id res chain seq x y z
N MET A 1 -48.53 -9.33 -31.24
CA MET A 1 -47.80 -10.61 -31.07
C MET A 1 -46.32 -10.48 -30.68
N ARG A 2 -45.57 -9.46 -31.16
CA ARG A 2 -44.13 -9.33 -30.86
C ARG A 2 -43.80 -9.04 -29.39
N THR A 3 -44.62 -8.26 -28.69
CA THR A 3 -44.41 -7.91 -27.26
C THR A 3 -44.51 -9.10 -26.31
N LYS A 4 -45.44 -10.03 -26.55
CA LYS A 4 -45.59 -11.25 -25.71
C LYS A 4 -44.36 -12.18 -25.81
N LYS A 5 -43.71 -12.25 -26.97
CA LYS A 5 -42.49 -13.05 -27.16
C LYS A 5 -41.28 -12.48 -26.43
N ILE A 6 -41.16 -11.14 -26.40
CA ILE A 6 -40.07 -10.45 -25.66
C ILE A 6 -40.26 -10.64 -24.15
N LEU A 7 -41.48 -10.50 -23.65
CA LEU A 7 -41.76 -10.69 -22.22
C LEU A 7 -41.46 -12.12 -21.75
N LEU A 8 -41.80 -13.12 -22.57
CA LEU A 8 -41.51 -14.54 -22.28
C LEU A 8 -40.00 -14.82 -22.27
N ALA A 9 -39.23 -14.21 -23.18
CA ALA A 9 -37.78 -14.36 -23.23
C ALA A 9 -37.10 -13.75 -21.99
N ILE A 10 -37.57 -12.59 -21.52
CA ILE A 10 -37.06 -11.95 -20.29
C ILE A 10 -37.36 -12.83 -19.07
N LEU A 11 -38.58 -13.38 -18.98
CA LEU A 11 -38.96 -14.26 -17.87
C LEU A 11 -38.08 -15.51 -17.80
N LEU A 12 -37.79 -16.15 -18.93
CA LEU A 12 -36.90 -17.31 -18.99
C LEU A 12 -35.48 -16.99 -18.56
N LEU A 13 -34.97 -15.79 -18.89
CA LEU A 13 -33.64 -15.35 -18.52
C LEU A 13 -33.52 -15.10 -17.01
N ILE A 14 -34.55 -14.54 -16.39
CA ILE A 14 -34.63 -14.36 -14.93
C ILE A 14 -34.63 -15.71 -14.20
N VAL A 15 -35.44 -16.67 -14.67
CA VAL A 15 -35.50 -18.03 -14.08
C VAL A 15 -34.15 -18.74 -14.19
N ALA A 16 -33.45 -18.61 -15.31
CA ALA A 16 -32.11 -19.18 -15.49
C ALA A 16 -31.10 -18.57 -14.51
N MET A 17 -31.13 -17.25 -14.28
CA MET A 17 -30.25 -16.60 -13.31
C MET A 17 -30.50 -17.05 -11.87
N ILE A 18 -31.77 -17.22 -11.47
CA ILE A 18 -32.11 -17.73 -10.13
C ILE A 18 -31.59 -19.16 -9.94
N ALA A 19 -31.69 -20.01 -10.98
CA ALA A 19 -31.19 -21.38 -10.92
C ALA A 19 -29.65 -21.44 -10.75
N VAL A 20 -28.91 -20.61 -11.48
CA VAL A 20 -27.44 -20.51 -11.34
C VAL A 20 -27.06 -20.03 -9.93
N TYR A 21 -27.77 -19.04 -9.39
CA TYR A 21 -27.52 -18.52 -8.05
C TYR A 21 -27.78 -19.59 -6.97
N ALA A 22 -28.90 -20.31 -7.05
CA ALA A 22 -29.23 -21.39 -6.12
C ALA A 22 -28.22 -22.55 -6.18
N PHE A 23 -27.72 -22.89 -7.37
CA PHE A 23 -26.69 -23.92 -7.54
C PHE A 23 -25.34 -23.51 -6.94
N GLY A 24 -24.96 -22.25 -7.07
CA GLY A 24 -23.75 -21.68 -6.47
C GLY A 24 -23.77 -21.74 -4.94
N LEU A 25 -24.91 -21.46 -4.31
CA LEU A 25 -25.06 -21.54 -2.86
C LEU A 25 -24.94 -22.97 -2.32
N LYS A 26 -25.51 -23.96 -3.03
CA LYS A 26 -25.45 -25.38 -2.62
C LYS A 26 -24.04 -25.98 -2.75
N SER A 27 -23.21 -25.46 -3.65
CA SER A 27 -21.82 -25.91 -3.80
C SER A 27 -20.91 -25.42 -2.67
N ARG A 28 -21.25 -24.30 -2.02
CA ARG A 28 -20.47 -23.74 -0.90
C ARG A 28 -20.77 -24.42 0.45
N SER A 29 -21.97 -24.97 0.64
CA SER A 29 -22.31 -25.68 1.88
C SER A 29 -21.61 -27.03 2.04
N ASN A 30 -21.19 -27.66 0.94
CA ASN A 30 -20.57 -28.99 0.97
C ASN A 30 -19.05 -28.96 1.14
N LEU A 31 -18.42 -27.78 1.15
CA LEU A 31 -16.97 -27.64 1.31
C LEU A 31 -16.54 -27.40 2.78
N ALA A 32 -17.49 -27.37 3.71
CA ALA A 32 -17.24 -27.08 5.13
C ALA A 32 -17.26 -28.33 6.05
N GLN A 33 -17.26 -29.56 5.49
CA GLN A 33 -17.55 -30.77 6.27
C GLN A 33 -16.43 -31.82 6.31
N ASP A 34 -15.19 -31.51 5.91
CA ASP A 34 -14.15 -32.56 5.80
C ASP A 34 -12.76 -32.16 6.31
N HIS A 35 -12.64 -31.59 7.51
CA HIS A 35 -11.39 -31.64 8.29
C HIS A 35 -11.68 -31.52 9.80
N GLY A 36 -12.08 -32.63 10.43
CA GLY A 36 -12.16 -32.75 11.88
C GLY A 36 -11.04 -33.65 12.41
N ILE A 37 -9.95 -33.07 12.88
CA ILE A 37 -8.95 -33.75 13.72
C ILE A 37 -9.52 -33.75 15.15
N GLN A 38 -9.98 -34.91 15.63
CA GLN A 38 -10.35 -35.10 17.03
C GLN A 38 -9.06 -35.23 17.87
N GLN A 39 -8.72 -34.18 18.62
CA GLN A 39 -7.93 -34.34 19.84
C GLN A 39 -8.90 -34.41 21.02
N GLN A 40 -8.93 -35.57 21.67
CA GLN A 40 -9.73 -35.85 22.85
C GLN A 40 -9.03 -35.24 24.08
N TYR A 41 -9.52 -34.09 24.53
CA TYR A 41 -9.19 -33.54 25.85
C TYR A 41 -10.40 -33.75 26.77
N ASP A 42 -10.22 -34.57 27.80
CA ASP A 42 -11.19 -34.74 28.89
C ASP A 42 -11.16 -33.50 29.78
N PHE A 43 -11.99 -32.49 29.45
CA PHE A 43 -12.34 -31.43 30.39
C PHE A 43 -13.61 -31.82 31.14
N ALA A 44 -13.52 -31.79 32.48
CA ALA A 44 -14.65 -31.98 33.36
C ALA A 44 -15.81 -31.04 33.00
N ALA A 45 -17.02 -31.58 32.91
CA ALA A 45 -18.23 -30.85 32.57
C ALA A 45 -18.51 -29.74 33.59
N GLN A 46 -18.10 -28.52 33.27
CA GLN A 46 -18.51 -27.32 33.97
C GLN A 46 -19.91 -26.94 33.49
N ASP A 47 -20.82 -26.65 34.42
CA ASP A 47 -22.20 -26.25 34.14
C ASP A 47 -22.24 -25.00 33.24
N THR A 48 -22.40 -25.19 31.93
CA THR A 48 -22.43 -24.13 30.92
C THR A 48 -23.76 -23.37 30.87
N SER A 49 -24.71 -23.65 31.78
CA SER A 49 -26.03 -22.97 31.81
C SER A 49 -25.95 -21.49 32.20
N LYS A 50 -24.75 -20.96 32.51
CA LYS A 50 -24.53 -19.57 32.93
C LYS A 50 -23.40 -18.86 32.19
N VAL A 51 -23.12 -19.21 30.93
CA VAL A 51 -22.23 -18.36 30.14
C VAL A 51 -23.05 -17.14 29.69
N PRO A 52 -22.74 -15.91 30.17
CA PRO A 52 -23.42 -14.72 29.68
C PRO A 52 -23.16 -14.61 28.18
N GLU A 53 -24.23 -14.55 27.38
CA GLU A 53 -24.13 -14.31 25.94
C GLU A 53 -23.25 -13.08 25.69
N ALA A 54 -22.18 -13.29 24.92
CA ALA A 54 -21.23 -12.24 24.63
C ALA A 54 -21.90 -11.10 23.85
N ILE A 55 -21.65 -9.86 24.28
CA ILE A 55 -22.03 -8.68 23.53
C ILE A 55 -20.94 -8.43 22.49
N THR A 56 -21.33 -8.39 21.22
CA THR A 56 -20.43 -8.08 20.11
C THR A 56 -20.76 -6.69 19.53
N GLU A 57 -19.74 -5.93 19.15
CA GLU A 57 -19.91 -4.60 18.54
C GLU A 57 -19.44 -4.63 17.09
N LYS A 58 -20.28 -4.16 16.16
CA LYS A 58 -19.95 -4.00 14.74
C LYS A 58 -19.97 -2.51 14.39
N ARG A 59 -18.98 -2.05 13.63
CA ARG A 59 -18.87 -0.66 13.17
C ARG A 59 -18.85 -0.60 11.65
N SER A 60 -19.54 0.39 11.09
CA SER A 60 -19.55 0.70 9.66
C SER A 60 -19.42 2.21 9.46
N THR A 61 -18.43 2.64 8.68
CA THR A 61 -18.20 4.06 8.37
C THR A 61 -18.49 4.31 6.89
N GLN A 62 -19.35 5.28 6.61
CA GLN A 62 -19.59 5.78 5.26
C GLN A 62 -19.04 7.20 5.16
N ILE A 63 -18.29 7.48 4.10
CA ILE A 63 -17.71 8.80 3.84
C ILE A 63 -18.27 9.29 2.50
N GLU A 64 -18.85 10.48 2.51
CA GLU A 64 -19.40 11.13 1.32
C GLU A 64 -18.75 12.52 1.19
N ILE A 65 -18.22 12.83 0.01
CA ILE A 65 -17.67 14.16 -0.28
C ILE A 65 -18.69 14.93 -1.12
N VAL A 66 -19.26 15.99 -0.56
CA VAL A 66 -20.26 16.84 -1.23
C VAL A 66 -19.82 18.29 -1.12
N ASN A 67 -19.59 18.95 -2.26
CA ASN A 67 -19.23 20.37 -2.33
C ASN A 67 -18.01 20.76 -1.46
N GLY A 68 -16.96 19.92 -1.45
CA GLY A 68 -15.75 20.18 -0.64
C GLY A 68 -15.95 19.99 0.87
N LYS A 69 -17.05 19.37 1.29
CA LYS A 69 -17.26 18.92 2.67
C LYS A 69 -17.28 17.42 2.74
N LYS A 70 -16.61 16.86 3.75
CA LYS A 70 -16.55 15.43 4.02
C LYS A 70 -17.59 15.11 5.08
N LYS A 71 -18.65 14.43 4.67
CA LYS A 71 -19.67 13.87 5.56
C LYS A 71 -19.27 12.47 5.96
N ILE A 72 -19.16 12.23 7.26
CA ILE A 72 -18.81 10.91 7.82
C ILE A 72 -20.01 10.42 8.61
N LYS A 73 -20.50 9.25 8.26
CA LYS A 73 -21.58 8.54 8.94
C LYS A 73 -21.07 7.23 9.52
N GLU A 74 -20.87 7.19 10.83
CA GLU A 74 -20.47 6.00 11.57
C GLU A 74 -21.72 5.33 12.18
N THR A 75 -21.94 4.06 11.87
CA THR A 75 -23.00 3.23 12.45
C THR A 75 -22.36 2.17 13.35
N ILE A 76 -22.68 2.23 14.63
CA ILE A 76 -22.24 1.28 15.65
C ILE A 76 -23.44 0.42 16.03
N ILE A 77 -23.32 -0.90 15.90
CA ILE A 77 -24.36 -1.88 16.21
C ILE A 77 -23.81 -2.81 17.29
N LYS A 78 -24.43 -2.80 18.48
CA LYS A 78 -24.18 -3.81 19.50
C LYS A 78 -25.19 -4.94 19.34
N MET A 79 -24.70 -6.16 19.35
CA MET A 79 -25.48 -7.38 19.20
C MET A 79 -25.27 -8.28 20.42
N LYS A 80 -26.31 -8.99 20.83
CA LYS A 80 -26.27 -10.07 21.81
C LYS A 80 -26.86 -11.30 21.15
N GLY A 81 -26.01 -12.28 20.83
CA GLY A 81 -26.36 -13.33 19.87
C GLY A 81 -26.76 -12.73 18.52
N ASP A 82 -27.91 -13.16 17.99
CA ASP A 82 -28.45 -12.66 16.72
C ASP A 82 -29.32 -11.39 16.87
N SER A 83 -29.51 -10.91 18.10
CA SER A 83 -30.37 -9.76 18.37
C SER A 83 -29.56 -8.46 18.42
N ILE A 84 -30.04 -7.43 17.71
CA ILE A 84 -29.52 -6.07 17.83
C ILE A 84 -30.05 -5.47 19.13
N ILE A 85 -29.15 -5.12 20.05
CA ILE A 85 -29.51 -4.50 21.33
C ILE A 85 -29.37 -2.98 21.30
N GLU A 86 -28.44 -2.45 20.50
CA GLU A 86 -28.20 -1.01 20.39
C GLU A 86 -27.74 -0.68 18.97
N LYS A 87 -28.30 0.38 18.38
CA LYS A 87 -27.83 0.96 17.13
C LYS A 87 -27.63 2.45 17.33
N LYS A 88 -26.38 2.90 17.20
CA LYS A 88 -26.00 4.32 17.28
C LYS A 88 -25.51 4.77 15.90
N VAL A 89 -26.05 5.89 15.43
CA VAL A 89 -25.59 6.55 14.20
C VAL A 89 -24.99 7.89 14.59
N ILE A 90 -23.75 8.10 14.20
CA ILE A 90 -23.00 9.34 14.43
C ILE A 90 -22.72 9.94 13.06
N GLU A 91 -23.24 11.14 12.84
CA GLU A 91 -22.98 11.92 11.62
C GLU A 91 -22.13 13.12 12.02
N ARG A 92 -21.00 13.30 11.34
CA ARG A 92 -20.15 14.49 11.48
C ARG A 92 -19.76 15.02 10.11
N GLU A 93 -19.70 16.33 10.01
CA GLU A 93 -19.25 17.03 8.81
C GLU A 93 -17.91 17.68 9.13
N GLU A 94 -16.91 17.31 8.36
CA GLU A 94 -15.57 17.90 8.41
C GLU A 94 -15.40 18.72 7.14
N ASP A 95 -14.81 19.92 7.24
CA ASP A 95 -14.31 20.59 6.04
C ASP A 95 -13.36 19.60 5.36
N ALA A 96 -13.53 19.35 4.06
CA ALA A 96 -12.55 18.58 3.32
C ALA A 96 -11.34 19.49 3.15
N GLY A 97 -10.57 19.64 4.23
CA GLY A 97 -9.31 20.37 4.23
C GLY A 97 -8.49 19.90 3.03
N ASN A 98 -7.76 20.83 2.42
CA ASN A 98 -6.79 20.50 1.38
C ASN A 98 -6.00 19.27 1.87
N PRO A 99 -5.98 18.12 1.15
CA PRO A 99 -5.54 16.82 1.68
C PRO A 99 -4.08 16.75 2.17
N PHE A 100 -3.37 17.88 2.18
CA PHE A 100 -1.96 18.02 2.49
C PHE A 100 -1.64 18.55 3.89
N ILE A 101 -2.61 18.98 4.71
CA ILE A 101 -2.31 19.42 6.08
C ILE A 101 -3.41 18.95 7.04
N GLN A 102 -3.13 17.87 7.78
CA GLN A 102 -3.78 17.59 9.06
C GLN A 102 -2.77 17.85 10.18
N GLN A 103 -3.00 18.91 10.95
CA GLN A 103 -2.43 19.05 12.28
C GLN A 103 -3.48 18.51 13.25
N ASP A 104 -3.17 17.40 13.91
CA ASP A 104 -3.86 17.01 15.13
C ASP A 104 -2.84 16.76 16.24
N THR A 105 -3.24 17.18 17.43
CA THR A 105 -2.39 17.54 18.57
C THR A 105 -1.50 16.40 19.08
N GLY A 106 -0.19 16.65 19.21
CA GLY A 106 0.74 15.83 20.01
C GLY A 106 2.03 15.35 19.33
N SER A 107 2.19 15.53 18.01
CA SER A 107 3.43 15.23 17.29
C SER A 107 3.95 16.47 16.58
N PHE A 108 5.20 16.87 16.83
CA PHE A 108 5.88 17.86 16.01
C PHE A 108 6.17 17.22 14.64
N MET A 109 5.27 17.40 13.67
CA MET A 109 5.61 17.16 12.25
C MET A 109 6.47 18.32 11.75
N GLY A 110 7.79 18.18 11.87
CA GLY A 110 8.75 19.01 11.16
C GLY A 110 8.84 18.56 9.69
N GLY A 111 7.86 18.92 8.87
CA GLY A 111 8.00 18.81 7.42
C GLY A 111 8.79 20.02 6.90
N PHE A 112 9.95 19.79 6.29
CA PHE A 112 10.63 20.84 5.54
C PHE A 112 9.87 21.05 4.22
N TYR A 113 9.18 22.18 4.08
CA TYR A 113 8.56 22.57 2.82
C TYR A 113 9.55 23.42 2.03
N PHE A 114 10.08 22.87 0.95
CA PHE A 114 10.82 23.66 -0.03
C PHE A 114 9.81 24.29 -1.01
N LYS A 115 9.93 25.60 -1.22
CA LYS A 115 9.19 26.28 -2.30
C LYS A 115 9.60 25.60 -3.63
N PRO A 116 8.65 25.29 -4.55
CA PRO A 116 9.02 24.75 -5.85
C PRO A 116 9.98 25.72 -6.53
N LEU A 117 11.17 25.25 -6.84
CA LEU A 117 12.17 26.00 -7.59
C LEU A 117 11.74 26.08 -9.04
N ASN A 118 12.03 27.19 -9.72
CA ASN A 118 11.82 27.23 -11.16
C ASN A 118 12.79 26.24 -11.83
N PRO A 119 12.43 25.66 -12.99
CA PRO A 119 13.29 24.71 -13.69
C PRO A 119 14.71 25.25 -13.95
N GLU A 120 14.82 26.55 -14.18
CA GLU A 120 16.07 27.27 -14.43
C GLU A 120 16.99 27.34 -13.19
N ASP A 121 16.40 27.22 -11.99
CA ASP A 121 17.14 27.25 -10.73
C ASP A 121 17.71 25.86 -10.38
N LEU A 122 17.18 24.76 -10.96
CA LEU A 122 17.64 23.38 -10.71
C LEU A 122 19.06 23.13 -11.24
N ASP A 123 19.41 23.73 -12.37
CA ASP A 123 20.74 23.58 -12.98
C ASP A 123 21.86 24.23 -12.15
N SER A 124 21.49 25.17 -11.26
CA SER A 124 22.42 25.82 -10.34
C SER A 124 22.69 25.02 -9.05
N LEU A 125 21.90 23.97 -8.78
CA LEU A 125 22.08 23.14 -7.61
C LEU A 125 23.28 22.21 -7.77
N SER A 126 23.95 21.90 -6.64
CA SER A 126 24.94 20.84 -6.61
C SER A 126 24.32 19.50 -7.05
N PRO A 127 25.09 18.52 -7.54
CA PRO A 127 24.57 17.21 -7.97
C PRO A 127 23.75 16.48 -6.90
N PHE A 128 24.05 16.72 -5.61
CA PHE A 128 23.23 16.20 -4.50
C PHE A 128 21.87 16.89 -4.41
N GLY A 129 21.83 18.23 -4.56
CA GLY A 129 20.58 18.99 -4.62
C GLY A 129 19.74 18.63 -5.84
N GLN A 130 20.36 18.48 -7.01
CA GLN A 130 19.66 18.01 -8.21
C GLN A 130 19.06 16.63 -7.99
N ASN A 131 19.80 15.67 -7.41
CA ASN A 131 19.23 14.35 -7.11
C ASN A 131 18.10 14.39 -6.10
N PHE A 132 18.15 15.26 -5.08
CA PHE A 132 17.07 15.40 -4.11
C PHE A 132 15.79 16.00 -4.71
N PHE A 133 15.91 16.93 -5.68
CA PHE A 133 14.77 17.62 -6.30
C PHE A 133 14.32 17.04 -7.65
N ASN A 134 15.13 16.21 -8.33
CA ASN A 134 14.83 15.63 -9.65
C ASN A 134 14.03 14.31 -9.58
N PHE A 135 13.39 14.00 -8.44
CA PHE A 135 12.47 12.87 -8.31
C PHE A 135 11.03 13.17 -8.76
N ASN A 136 10.78 14.32 -9.41
CA ASN A 136 9.45 14.95 -9.36
C ASN A 136 8.87 15.40 -10.72
N ASN A 137 8.91 14.53 -11.74
CA ASN A 137 8.30 14.82 -13.05
C ASN A 137 7.40 13.69 -13.60
N GLY A 138 6.82 12.85 -12.74
CA GLY A 138 5.80 11.86 -13.15
C GLY A 138 4.48 12.10 -12.41
N GLU A 139 3.35 12.05 -13.11
CA GLU A 139 2.00 12.39 -12.59
C GLU A 139 1.48 11.51 -11.43
N ASP A 140 2.27 10.55 -10.92
CA ASP A 140 1.92 9.63 -9.82
C ASP A 140 3.06 9.46 -8.80
N SER A 141 3.70 10.53 -8.31
CA SER A 141 4.78 10.42 -7.31
C SER A 141 4.34 10.76 -5.88
N LEU A 142 4.40 9.74 -5.00
CA LEU A 142 4.35 9.87 -3.55
C LEU A 142 5.46 10.81 -3.05
N ILE A 143 5.08 11.81 -2.27
CA ILE A 143 6.01 12.61 -1.46
C ILE A 143 6.70 11.65 -0.48
N GLN A 144 8.00 11.42 -0.65
CA GLN A 144 8.80 10.69 0.32
C GLN A 144 9.10 11.63 1.49
N GLY A 145 8.25 11.61 2.51
CA GLY A 145 8.56 12.19 3.80
C GLY A 145 9.41 11.23 4.63
N PHE A 146 10.13 11.78 5.59
CA PHE A 146 10.62 11.05 6.76
C PHE A 146 9.84 11.54 7.98
N ASN A 147 9.38 10.62 8.82
CA ASN A 147 8.80 10.96 10.10
C ASN A 147 9.90 10.81 11.17
N PHE A 148 10.15 11.89 11.89
CA PHE A 148 11.10 11.93 12.99
C PHE A 148 10.29 11.87 14.28
N SER A 149 10.45 10.82 15.06
CA SER A 149 9.79 10.70 16.36
C SER A 149 10.77 10.37 17.48
N PHE A 150 10.45 10.88 18.66
CA PHE A 150 11.16 10.57 19.90
C PHE A 150 10.30 9.64 20.75
N GLY A 151 10.79 8.44 21.02
CA GLY A 151 10.14 7.51 21.93
C GLY A 151 10.34 7.91 23.40
N PRO A 152 9.58 7.32 24.35
CA PRO A 152 9.67 7.61 25.79
C PRO A 152 11.05 7.33 26.42
N ASN A 153 11.94 6.62 25.70
CA ASN A 153 13.31 6.33 26.11
C ASN A 153 14.37 7.20 25.39
N HIS A 154 13.99 8.35 24.83
CA HIS A 154 14.87 9.21 24.01
C HIS A 154 15.43 8.56 22.73
N GLN A 155 14.83 7.46 22.28
CA GLN A 155 15.18 6.84 21.01
C GLN A 155 14.65 7.70 19.86
N PHE A 156 15.57 8.14 19.01
CA PHE A 156 15.26 8.83 17.76
C PHE A 156 14.95 7.81 16.68
N GLN A 157 13.75 7.87 16.11
CA GLN A 157 13.34 6.99 15.02
C GLN A 157 13.09 7.82 13.76
N ILE A 158 13.75 7.42 12.68
CA ILE A 158 13.44 7.91 11.33
C ILE A 158 12.59 6.82 10.66
N LYS A 159 11.35 7.14 10.29
CA LYS A 159 10.49 6.22 9.53
C LYS A 159 10.14 6.81 8.17
N PRO A 160 10.35 6.10 7.06
CA PRO A 160 9.85 6.54 5.77
C PRO A 160 8.31 6.51 5.76
N PHE A 161 7.67 7.39 4.99
CA PHE A 161 6.22 7.32 4.77
C PHE A 161 5.88 6.19 3.77
N GLY A 162 4.97 5.29 4.14
CA GLY A 162 4.45 4.21 3.27
C GLY A 162 4.43 2.82 3.92
N ASN A 163 3.68 1.88 3.34
CA ASN A 163 3.77 0.45 3.68
C ASN A 163 4.97 -0.13 2.93
N TYR A 164 6.07 -0.37 3.65
CA TYR A 164 7.22 -1.08 3.11
C TYR A 164 7.20 -2.53 3.58
N ASP A 165 7.74 -3.41 2.74
CA ASP A 165 7.99 -4.80 3.09
C ASP A 165 9.04 -4.87 4.21
N ASP A 166 8.86 -5.78 5.18
CA ASP A 166 9.69 -5.88 6.39
C ASP A 166 11.18 -6.14 6.06
N ASP A 167 11.46 -6.71 4.88
CA ASP A 167 12.83 -6.99 4.43
C ASP A 167 13.59 -5.75 3.93
N ILE A 168 12.89 -4.68 3.54
CA ILE A 168 13.51 -3.38 3.21
C ILE A 168 13.90 -2.64 4.49
N LEU A 169 13.08 -2.76 5.55
CA LEU A 169 13.37 -2.14 6.85
C LEU A 169 14.58 -2.80 7.56
N LYS A 170 14.82 -4.10 7.33
CA LYS A 170 16.01 -4.80 7.86
C LYS A 170 17.34 -4.36 7.25
N GLN A 171 17.36 -3.75 6.07
CA GLN A 171 18.59 -3.22 5.46
C GLN A 171 19.01 -1.87 6.06
N PHE A 172 18.09 -1.17 6.71
CA PHE A 172 18.35 0.04 7.48
C PHE A 172 18.43 -0.31 8.98
N ASP A 173 19.42 -1.11 9.35
CA ASP A 173 19.73 -1.39 10.75
C ASP A 173 20.38 -0.14 11.41
N PHE A 174 19.53 0.83 11.77
CA PHE A 174 19.95 2.04 12.50
C PHE A 174 20.40 1.73 13.93
N ASP A 175 20.08 0.55 14.47
CA ASP A 175 20.36 0.21 15.86
C ASP A 175 21.85 -0.06 16.12
N ASN A 176 22.66 -0.26 15.08
CA ASN A 176 24.07 -0.65 15.21
C ASN A 176 25.09 0.42 14.78
N GLN A 177 24.68 1.64 14.44
CA GLN A 177 25.61 2.71 14.01
C GLN A 177 25.32 4.11 14.55
N ILE A 178 24.47 4.27 15.56
CA ILE A 178 24.40 5.54 16.30
C ILE A 178 25.47 5.46 17.40
N PRO A 179 26.56 6.25 17.33
CA PRO A 179 27.51 6.30 18.44
C PRO A 179 26.75 6.67 19.72
N ASP A 180 27.14 6.13 20.87
CA ASP A 180 26.67 6.58 22.19
C ASP A 180 26.97 8.08 22.34
N MET A 181 26.05 8.90 21.87
CA MET A 181 26.16 10.33 21.79
C MET A 181 25.13 10.88 22.75
N ASP A 182 25.60 11.61 23.74
CA ASP A 182 24.72 12.33 24.65
C ASP A 182 23.79 13.27 23.86
N PHE A 183 22.57 13.46 24.37
CA PHE A 183 21.52 14.26 23.75
C PHE A 183 21.98 15.68 23.46
N SER A 184 22.85 16.25 24.31
CA SER A 184 23.42 17.58 24.10
C SER A 184 24.27 17.65 22.82
N GLU A 185 25.04 16.61 22.52
CA GLU A 185 25.92 16.56 21.35
C GLU A 185 25.11 16.27 20.07
N MET A 186 24.09 15.41 20.16
CA MET A 186 23.15 15.20 19.05
C MET A 186 22.38 16.49 18.71
N HIS A 187 21.90 17.22 19.73
CA HIS A 187 21.19 18.48 19.53
C HIS A 187 22.07 19.53 18.88
N LYS A 188 23.31 19.71 19.39
CA LYS A 188 24.31 20.60 18.80
C LYS A 188 24.59 20.25 17.34
N ARG A 189 24.71 18.96 17.01
CA ARG A 189 24.97 18.51 15.64
C ARG A 189 23.78 18.72 14.70
N ILE A 190 22.56 18.60 15.21
CA ILE A 190 21.32 18.95 14.47
C ILE A 190 21.24 20.47 14.26
N GLU A 191 21.57 21.27 15.27
CA GLU A 191 21.64 22.73 15.15
C GLU A 191 22.69 23.16 14.14
N GLU A 192 23.92 22.62 14.21
CA GLU A 192 24.97 22.88 13.22
C GLU A 192 24.54 22.45 11.80
N MET A 193 23.83 21.33 11.67
CA MET A 193 23.29 20.89 10.38
C MET A 193 22.21 21.84 9.87
N MET A 194 21.29 22.28 10.72
CA MET A 194 20.25 23.24 10.35
C MET A 194 20.82 24.62 10.04
N ASP A 195 21.83 25.07 10.79
CA ASP A 195 22.55 26.31 10.57
C ASP A 195 23.27 26.32 9.22
N ARG A 196 23.94 25.20 8.87
CA ARG A 196 24.53 24.99 7.54
C ARG A 196 23.50 24.95 6.41
N MET A 197 22.30 24.43 6.68
CA MET A 197 21.21 24.44 5.70
C MET A 197 20.60 25.85 5.53
N GLN A 198 20.49 26.62 6.61
CA GLN A 198 19.93 27.98 6.59
C GLN A 198 20.86 29.00 5.96
N HIS A 199 22.18 28.85 6.14
CA HIS A 199 23.18 29.75 5.57
C HIS A 199 23.50 29.46 4.09
N GLY A 200 22.78 28.50 3.48
CA GLY A 200 22.99 28.07 2.10
C GLY A 200 24.31 27.32 1.96
N PHE A 201 24.31 26.27 1.14
CA PHE A 201 25.55 25.62 0.71
C PHE A 201 26.35 26.58 -0.17
N TYR A 202 27.03 27.56 0.42
CA TYR A 202 28.20 28.15 -0.20
C TYR A 202 29.26 27.05 -0.19
N PHE A 203 29.31 26.30 -1.30
CA PHE A 203 30.51 25.57 -1.67
C PHE A 203 31.64 26.58 -1.69
N ASP A 204 32.51 26.55 -0.69
CA ASP A 204 33.79 27.23 -0.77
C ASP A 204 34.62 26.46 -1.82
N PRO A 205 34.84 27.03 -3.02
CA PRO A 205 35.50 26.31 -4.11
C PRO A 205 36.99 26.09 -3.84
N GLN A 206 37.53 26.58 -2.70
CA GLN A 206 38.94 26.47 -2.37
C GLN A 206 39.29 25.36 -1.37
N ILE A 207 38.33 24.57 -0.89
CA ILE A 207 38.66 23.36 -0.11
C ILE A 207 38.99 22.24 -1.10
N PRO A 208 40.27 21.85 -1.29
CA PRO A 208 40.59 20.70 -2.11
C PRO A 208 39.93 19.48 -1.49
N MET A 209 39.06 18.82 -2.25
CA MET A 209 38.52 17.52 -1.86
C MET A 209 39.68 16.54 -1.76
N GLU A 210 40.20 16.38 -0.54
CA GLU A 210 41.14 15.33 -0.20
C GLU A 210 40.45 14.01 -0.55
N LYS A 211 41.05 13.25 -1.47
CA LYS A 211 40.54 11.98 -1.99
C LYS A 211 40.29 11.04 -0.82
N ASN A 212 39.06 11.02 -0.31
CA ASN A 212 38.68 10.13 0.77
C ASN A 212 38.60 8.70 0.23
N PRO A 213 39.56 7.81 0.56
CA PRO A 213 39.62 6.46 0.01
C PRO A 213 38.77 5.57 0.90
N GLY A 214 37.48 5.41 0.61
CA GLY A 214 36.73 4.37 1.31
C GLY A 214 35.22 4.43 1.37
N PHE A 215 34.53 5.39 0.74
CA PHE A 215 33.07 5.25 0.64
C PHE A 215 32.75 4.18 -0.42
N PRO A 216 32.16 3.03 -0.03
CA PRO A 216 31.68 2.07 -1.01
C PRO A 216 30.70 2.81 -1.91
N GLN A 217 30.96 2.82 -3.22
CA GLN A 217 30.01 3.34 -4.18
C GLN A 217 28.74 2.50 -4.05
N ILE A 218 27.71 3.06 -3.40
CA ILE A 218 26.40 2.44 -3.32
C ILE A 218 25.90 2.41 -4.76
N LYS A 219 25.84 1.20 -5.34
CA LYS A 219 25.30 1.03 -6.69
C LYS A 219 23.87 1.57 -6.66
N PRO A 220 23.48 2.44 -7.59
CA PRO A 220 22.14 2.98 -7.62
C PRO A 220 21.12 1.84 -7.60
N HIS A 221 20.19 1.89 -6.65
CA HIS A 221 19.12 0.90 -6.55
C HIS A 221 18.31 0.96 -7.86
N SER A 222 18.27 -0.16 -8.58
CA SER A 222 17.45 -0.26 -9.79
C SER A 222 16.00 -0.04 -9.44
N LYS A 223 15.30 0.79 -10.23
CA LYS A 223 13.87 1.03 -10.10
C LYS A 223 13.12 -0.32 -10.01
N PRO A 224 12.13 -0.48 -9.10
CA PRO A 224 11.34 -1.70 -9.03
C PRO A 224 10.69 -1.97 -10.39
N LYS A 225 10.85 -3.19 -10.89
CA LYS A 225 10.30 -3.60 -12.20
C LYS A 225 8.79 -3.61 -12.13
N SER A 226 8.13 -3.06 -13.14
CA SER A 226 6.67 -3.18 -13.22
C SER A 226 6.29 -4.61 -13.60
N MET A 227 5.06 -5.00 -13.28
CA MET A 227 4.56 -6.33 -13.64
C MET A 227 4.61 -6.61 -15.15
N LYS A 228 4.42 -5.54 -15.94
CA LYS A 228 4.55 -5.59 -17.39
C LYS A 228 5.98 -5.91 -17.84
N ASP A 229 6.99 -5.37 -17.16
CA ASP A 229 8.40 -5.61 -17.49
C ASP A 229 8.77 -7.06 -17.20
N ILE A 230 8.30 -7.61 -16.07
CA ILE A 230 8.48 -9.01 -15.69
C ILE A 230 7.86 -9.93 -16.76
N ILE A 231 6.60 -9.70 -17.14
CA ILE A 231 5.93 -10.48 -18.20
C ILE A 231 6.70 -10.39 -19.52
N THR A 232 7.18 -9.20 -19.89
CA THR A 232 7.92 -8.99 -21.14
C THR A 232 9.24 -9.76 -21.15
N GLU A 233 10.02 -9.73 -20.07
CA GLU A 233 11.25 -10.52 -19.94
C GLU A 233 10.99 -12.02 -20.08
N HIS A 234 9.94 -12.53 -19.45
CA HIS A 234 9.56 -13.93 -19.60
C HIS A 234 9.14 -14.28 -21.02
N LEU A 235 8.37 -13.41 -21.70
CA LEU A 235 7.96 -13.62 -23.10
C LEU A 235 9.15 -13.63 -24.06
N LEU A 236 10.15 -12.78 -23.80
CA LEU A 236 11.39 -12.74 -24.56
C LEU A 236 12.20 -14.02 -24.35
N ASN A 237 12.38 -14.45 -23.10
CA ASN A 237 13.10 -15.67 -22.74
C ASN A 237 12.45 -16.94 -23.31
N ASP A 238 11.12 -16.97 -23.37
CA ASP A 238 10.37 -18.08 -23.94
C ASP A 238 10.28 -18.02 -25.49
N GLY A 239 10.80 -16.96 -26.11
CA GLY A 239 10.83 -16.80 -27.57
C GLY A 239 9.47 -16.45 -28.21
N PHE A 240 8.53 -15.92 -27.44
CA PHE A 240 7.23 -15.46 -27.97
C PHE A 240 7.29 -14.08 -28.61
N ILE A 241 8.28 -13.28 -28.19
CA ILE A 241 8.66 -12.01 -28.79
C ILE A 241 10.17 -12.05 -29.04
N ASN A 242 10.64 -11.28 -30.01
CA ASN A 242 12.07 -11.26 -30.38
C ASN A 242 12.81 -10.06 -29.77
N ASP A 243 12.06 -9.06 -29.31
CA ASP A 243 12.59 -7.79 -28.81
C ASP A 243 11.68 -7.26 -27.71
N ILE A 244 12.26 -6.56 -26.73
CA ILE A 244 11.57 -5.93 -25.60
C ILE A 244 10.67 -4.77 -26.06
N ASP A 245 11.05 -4.10 -27.15
CA ASP A 245 10.31 -2.98 -27.73
C ASP A 245 9.21 -3.45 -28.72
N GLN A 246 9.15 -4.75 -29.00
CA GLN A 246 8.18 -5.30 -29.94
C GLN A 246 6.76 -5.17 -29.38
N LYS A 247 5.85 -4.61 -30.18
CA LYS A 247 4.42 -4.62 -29.84
C LYS A 247 3.90 -6.06 -29.85
N TYR A 248 3.42 -6.52 -28.71
CA TYR A 248 2.75 -7.81 -28.57
C TYR A 248 1.38 -7.65 -27.93
N LYS A 249 0.49 -8.62 -28.17
CA LYS A 249 -0.81 -8.71 -27.50
C LYS A 249 -0.81 -9.87 -26.53
N PHE A 250 -0.93 -9.57 -25.25
CA PHE A 250 -1.03 -10.54 -24.17
C PHE A 250 -2.46 -10.54 -23.64
N GLU A 251 -3.13 -11.69 -23.70
CA GLU A 251 -4.46 -11.89 -23.14
C GLU A 251 -4.45 -13.15 -22.28
N ILE A 252 -4.70 -13.01 -20.98
CA ILE A 252 -4.88 -14.13 -20.07
C ILE A 252 -6.27 -14.07 -19.44
N ASN A 253 -6.90 -15.22 -19.26
CA ASN A 253 -8.14 -15.35 -18.50
C ASN A 253 -8.18 -16.68 -17.74
N GLU A 254 -9.32 -17.04 -17.15
CA GLU A 254 -9.46 -18.28 -16.36
C GLU A 254 -9.32 -19.58 -17.16
N LYS A 255 -9.36 -19.53 -18.50
CA LYS A 255 -9.43 -20.73 -19.36
C LYS A 255 -8.29 -20.84 -20.36
N TYR A 256 -7.64 -19.73 -20.70
CA TYR A 256 -6.60 -19.71 -21.71
C TYR A 256 -5.66 -18.52 -21.59
N LEU A 257 -4.47 -18.70 -22.16
CA LEU A 257 -3.53 -17.64 -22.49
C LEU A 257 -3.46 -17.51 -24.01
N LYS A 258 -3.49 -16.27 -24.51
CA LYS A 258 -3.16 -15.94 -25.90
C LYS A 258 -2.01 -14.95 -25.94
N ILE A 259 -1.05 -15.24 -26.80
CA ILE A 259 0.06 -14.36 -27.13
C ILE A 259 0.01 -14.10 -28.63
N ASN A 260 -0.05 -12.82 -29.03
CA ASN A 260 -0.21 -12.41 -30.42
C ASN A 260 -1.40 -13.09 -31.12
N GLY A 261 -2.50 -13.25 -30.37
CA GLY A 261 -3.74 -13.88 -30.84
C GLY A 261 -3.71 -15.42 -30.89
N LYS A 262 -2.54 -16.06 -30.69
CA LYS A 262 -2.41 -17.53 -30.68
C LYS A 262 -2.62 -18.07 -29.28
N LYS A 263 -3.54 -19.03 -29.14
CA LYS A 263 -3.78 -19.75 -27.89
C LYS A 263 -2.55 -20.61 -27.56
N GLN A 264 -2.08 -20.50 -26.33
CA GLN A 264 -0.92 -21.23 -25.83
C GLN A 264 -1.32 -22.54 -25.16
N ASP A 265 -0.34 -23.44 -25.05
CA ASP A 265 -0.52 -24.71 -24.36
C ASP A 265 -0.72 -24.51 -22.85
N LYS A 266 -1.33 -25.51 -22.21
CA LYS A 266 -1.67 -25.47 -20.78
C LYS A 266 -0.44 -25.22 -19.90
N ALA A 267 0.71 -25.80 -20.24
CA ALA A 267 1.95 -25.61 -19.47
C ALA A 267 2.41 -24.15 -19.44
N ILE A 268 2.29 -23.43 -20.57
CA ILE A 268 2.63 -22.00 -20.65
C ILE A 268 1.58 -21.18 -19.91
N TYR A 269 0.30 -21.51 -20.07
CA TYR A 269 -0.78 -20.87 -19.30
C TYR A 269 -0.54 -20.94 -17.78
N ASP A 270 -0.26 -22.13 -17.25
CA ASP A 270 -0.06 -22.34 -15.82
C ASP A 270 1.18 -21.58 -15.30
N LYS A 271 2.24 -21.46 -16.12
CA LYS A 271 3.43 -20.65 -15.79
C LYS A 271 3.10 -19.17 -15.66
N TYR A 272 2.46 -18.57 -16.67
CA TYR A 272 2.15 -17.14 -16.66
C TYR A 272 1.05 -16.77 -15.66
N LYS A 273 0.16 -17.71 -15.34
CA LYS A 273 -0.83 -17.52 -14.29
C LYS A 273 -0.17 -17.35 -12.92
N LYS A 274 0.81 -18.19 -12.57
CA LYS A 274 1.56 -18.07 -11.30
C LYS A 274 2.28 -16.73 -11.19
N ILE A 275 2.96 -16.32 -12.25
CA ILE A 275 3.65 -15.01 -12.29
C ILE A 275 2.67 -13.87 -11.95
N ILE A 276 1.42 -13.95 -12.44
CA ILE A 276 0.39 -12.92 -12.22
C ILE A 276 -0.26 -12.98 -10.83
N GLU A 277 -0.25 -14.13 -10.18
CA GLU A 277 -0.84 -14.33 -8.85
C GLU A 277 0.15 -14.07 -7.71
N ASP A 278 1.47 -14.05 -8.00
CA ASP A 278 2.55 -13.69 -7.08
C ASP A 278 2.65 -12.16 -6.88
#